data_AF-A0AAE4GDW4-F1
#
_entry.id   AF-A0AAE4GDW4-F1
#
_cell.length_a   1.000
_cell.length_b   1.000
_cell.length_c   1.000
_cell.angle_alpha   90.00
_cell.angle_beta   90.00
_cell.angle_gamma   90.00
#
_symmetry.space_group_name_H-M   'P 1'
#
loop_
_entity.id
_entity.type
_entity.pdbx_description
1 polymer ?
#
loop_
_entity_poly.entity_id
_entity_poly.type
_entity_poly.pdbx_seq_one_letter_code
_entity_poly.pdbx_strand_id
1 'polypeptide(L)' 'MQDQFRVELRFGWWLRLYLRGVILFAVITRQRPDEQKLLYWISKGLKQRVVPR' A
#
# COMPACT_ATOMS: atom_id res chain seq x y z
N MET A 1 -14.95 31.34 -3.33
CA MET A 1 -13.70 30.64 -3.00
C MET A 1 -13.93 29.16 -3.29
N GLN A 2 -13.29 28.60 -4.32
CA GLN A 2 -13.25 27.15 -4.49
C GLN A 2 -11.99 26.66 -3.77
N ASP A 3 -12.17 26.06 -2.59
CA ASP A 3 -11.09 25.37 -1.91
C ASP A 3 -10.62 24.21 -2.77
N GLN A 4 -9.35 24.27 -3.18
CA GLN A 4 -8.75 23.25 -4.03
C GLN A 4 -8.04 22.24 -3.12
N PHE A 5 -8.61 21.04 -2.98
CA PHE A 5 -8.04 19.99 -2.15
C PHE A 5 -7.14 19.07 -2.99
N ARG A 6 -6.05 18.58 -2.40
CA ARG A 6 -5.20 17.52 -2.97
C ARG A 6 -5.22 16.28 -2.09
N VAL A 7 -5.28 15.11 -2.71
CA VAL A 7 -5.17 13.82 -2.01
C VAL A 7 -3.71 13.39 -2.06
N GLU A 8 -3.07 13.34 -0.91
CA GLU A 8 -1.73 12.77 -0.75
C GLU A 8 -1.82 11.32 -0.29
N LEU A 9 -1.14 10.44 -1.03
CA LEU A 9 -0.96 9.05 -0.67
C LEU A 9 0.45 8.85 -0.13
N ARG A 10 0.57 8.42 1.13
CA ARG A 10 1.85 8.11 1.76
C ARG A 10 1.93 6.63 2.07
N PHE A 11 2.90 5.95 1.46
CA PHE A 11 3.22 4.56 1.77
C PHE A 11 4.05 4.50 3.06
N GLY A 12 3.65 3.61 3.97
CA GLY A 12 4.49 3.24 5.11
C GLY A 12 5.81 2.64 4.62
N TRP A 13 6.93 3.01 5.24
CA TRP A 13 8.25 2.52 4.85
C TRP A 13 8.33 0.98 4.92
N TRP A 14 7.65 0.36 5.89
CA TRP A 14 7.54 -1.10 6.05
C TRP A 14 6.85 -1.78 4.86
N LEU A 15 5.97 -1.06 4.14
CA LEU A 15 5.06 -1.69 3.18
C LEU A 15 5.85 -2.11 1.95
N ARG A 16 6.87 -1.32 1.61
CA ARG A 16 7.83 -1.65 0.55
C ARG A 16 8.60 -2.94 0.86
N LEU A 17 9.05 -3.12 2.11
CA LEU A 17 9.76 -4.34 2.52
C LEU A 17 8.83 -5.55 2.52
N TYR A 18 7.61 -5.40 3.06
CA TYR A 18 6.59 -6.43 3.06
C TYR A 18 6.25 -6.90 1.63
N LEU A 19 5.95 -5.98 0.72
CA LEU A 19 5.60 -6.31 -0.67
C LEU A 19 6.75 -7.01 -1.39
N ARG A 20 8.00 -6.58 -1.17
CA ARG A 20 9.18 -7.30 -1.70
C ARG A 20 9.27 -8.72 -1.16
N GLY A 21 9.02 -8.93 0.13
CA GLY A 21 8.98 -10.27 0.73
C GLY A 21 7.87 -11.15 0.14
N VAL A 22 6.67 -10.59 -0.05
CA VAL A 22 5.55 -11.32 -0.68
C VAL A 22 5.88 -11.70 -2.12
N ILE A 23 6.45 -10.79 -2.91
CA ILE A 23 6.87 -11.07 -4.28
C ILE A 23 7.93 -12.18 -4.30
N LEU A 24 8.98 -12.05 -3.47
CA LEU A 24 10.05 -13.05 -3.40
C LEU A 24 9.49 -14.43 -3.02
N PHE A 25 8.61 -14.48 -2.01
CA PHE A 25 7.96 -15.71 -1.60
C PHE A 25 7.08 -16.31 -2.70
N ALA A 26 6.29 -15.49 -3.40
CA ALA A 26 5.45 -15.94 -4.50
C ALA A 26 6.28 -16.48 -5.68
N VAL A 27 7.42 -15.85 -5.98
CA VAL A 27 8.36 -16.30 -7.02
C VAL A 27 8.99 -17.64 -6.64
N ILE A 28 9.45 -17.79 -5.39
CA ILE A 28 10.10 -19.01 -4.91
C ILE A 28 9.11 -20.18 -4.83
N THR A 29 7.93 -19.94 -4.24
CA THR A 29 6.93 -20.99 -4.00
C THR A 29 6.04 -21.26 -5.20
N ARG A 30 6.06 -20.40 -6.23
CA ARG A 30 5.13 -20.40 -7.37
C ARG A 30 3.65 -20.29 -6.96
N GLN A 31 3.37 -19.93 -5.71
CA GLN A 31 2.02 -19.78 -5.20
C GLN A 31 1.53 -18.34 -5.34
N ARG A 32 0.22 -18.17 -5.52
CA ARG A 32 -0.40 -16.85 -5.49
C ARG A 32 -0.56 -16.41 -4.03
N PRO A 33 -0.17 -15.17 -3.68
CA PRO A 33 -0.45 -14.64 -2.37
C PRO A 33 -1.97 -14.50 -2.17
N ASP A 34 -2.42 -14.72 -0.94
CA ASP A 34 -3.79 -14.45 -0.55
C ASP A 34 -4.12 -12.96 -0.75
N GLU A 35 -5.06 -12.69 -1.66
CA GLU A 35 -5.47 -11.36 -2.07
C GLU A 35 -6.11 -10.58 -0.90
N GLN A 36 -6.88 -11.24 -0.03
CA GLN A 36 -7.53 -10.60 1.11
C GLN A 36 -6.47 -10.12 2.11
N LYS A 37 -5.48 -10.97 2.39
CA LYS A 37 -4.37 -10.63 3.28
C LYS A 37 -3.50 -9.51 2.69
N LEU A 38 -3.23 -9.57 1.39
CA LEU A 38 -2.47 -8.53 0.69
C LEU A 38 -3.19 -7.18 0.76
N LEU A 39 -4.50 -7.16 0.48
CA LEU A 39 -5.33 -5.95 0.53
C LEU A 39 -5.37 -5.36 1.94
N TYR A 40 -5.48 -6.19 2.98
CA TYR A 40 -5.44 -5.76 4.37
C TYR A 40 -4.13 -5.00 4.69
N TRP A 41 -2.97 -5.57 4.33
CA TRP A 41 -1.68 -4.94 4.61
C TRP A 41 -1.42 -3.70 3.77
N ILE A 42 -1.83 -3.69 2.51
CA ILE A 42 -1.74 -2.50 1.64
C ILE A 42 -2.61 -1.38 2.21
N SER A 43 -3.86 -1.66 2.56
CA SER A 43 -4.78 -0.67 3.15
C SER A 43 -4.24 -0.12 4.47
N LYS A 44 -3.62 -0.96 5.30
CA LYS A 44 -3.00 -0.55 6.56
C LYS A 44 -1.73 0.29 6.37
N GLY A 45 -0.98 0.03 5.30
CA GLY A 45 0.26 0.74 4.98
C GLY A 45 0.06 1.99 4.11
N LEU A 46 -1.08 2.13 3.45
CA LEU A 46 -1.43 3.30 2.64
C LEU A 46 -2.13 4.35 3.51
N LYS A 47 -1.45 5.44 3.82
CA LYS A 47 -2.04 6.57 4.53
C LYS A 47 -2.52 7.60 3.53
N GLN A 48 -3.82 7.91 3.57
CA GLN A 48 -4.43 8.95 2.76
C GLN A 48 -4.54 10.22 3.60
N ARG A 49 -4.17 11.37 3.03
CA ARG A 49 -4.39 12.69 3.64
C ARG A 49 -4.99 13.62 2.60
N VAL A 50 -6.02 14.36 2.98
CA VAL A 50 -6.56 15.45 2.18
C VAL A 50 -5.91 16.73 2.67
N VAL A 51 -5.23 17.44 1.78
CA VAL A 51 -4.47 18.65 2.11
C VAL A 51 -5.04 19.80 1.29
N PRO A 52 -5.36 20.96 1.91
CA PRO A 52 -5.72 22.16 1.18
C PRO A 52 -4.50 22.64 0.37
N ARG A 53 -4.73 23.10 -0.86
CA ARG A 53 -3.67 23.61 -1.74
C ARG A 53 -3.28 25.04 -1.40
#